data_AF-W7IUK2-F1
#
_entry.id   AF-W7IUK2-F1
#
_cell.length_a   1.000
_cell.length_b   1.000
_cell.length_c   1.000
_cell.angle_alpha   90.00
_cell.angle_beta   90.00
_cell.angle_gamma   90.00
#
_symmetry.space_group_name_H-M   'P 1'
#
loop_
_entity.id
_entity.type
_entity.pdbx_description
1 polymer ?
#
loop_
_entity_poly.entity_id
_entity_poly.type
_entity_poly.pdbx_seq_one_letter_code
_entity_poly.pdbx_strand_id
1 'polypeptide(L)'
;MLGHPVRLVKDARGKPGLADQDGQPVPGVDFSLAHTGDVLAVAVSRAGRVGVDVEVRDRPVDSPAFRARACHPAEPTDDPVRLWTVKEAIAKARGEGLLLDFRTVRADRPPPGWRVHTEVVADRYRLTTALGPWEKETA
;
A
#
# COMPACT_ATOMS: atom_id res chain seq x y z
N MET A 1 24.67 2.58 -20.58
CA MET A 1 23.36 2.33 -21.20
C MET A 1 22.37 3.32 -20.59
N LEU A 2 21.93 4.33 -21.33
CA LEU A 2 20.87 5.24 -20.88
C LEU A 2 19.55 4.46 -20.93
N GLY A 3 18.79 4.46 -19.85
CA GLY A 3 17.51 3.74 -19.76
C GLY A 3 16.53 4.21 -20.83
N HIS A 4 15.68 3.29 -21.32
CA HIS A 4 14.62 3.66 -22.25
C HIS A 4 13.55 4.48 -21.51
N PRO A 5 12.99 5.54 -22.13
CA PRO A 5 11.93 6.33 -21.52
C PRO A 5 10.72 5.44 -21.19
N VAL A 6 10.26 5.50 -19.95
CA VAL A 6 9.03 4.85 -19.50
C VAL A 6 7.92 5.88 -19.34
N ARG A 7 6.68 5.48 -19.64
CA ARG A 7 5.49 6.28 -19.42
C ARG A 7 4.81 5.83 -18.12
N LEU A 8 4.35 6.80 -17.33
CA LEU A 8 3.43 6.52 -16.24
C LEU A 8 2.02 6.35 -16.81
N VAL A 9 1.37 5.24 -16.47
CA VAL A 9 -0.02 4.94 -16.83
C VAL A 9 -0.83 4.68 -15.57
N LYS A 10 -2.16 4.61 -15.69
CA LYS A 10 -3.05 4.15 -14.63
C LYS A 10 -3.87 2.98 -15.14
N ASP A 11 -4.08 1.97 -14.30
CA ASP A 11 -5.03 0.90 -14.60
C ASP A 11 -6.48 1.39 -14.45
N ALA A 12 -7.44 0.51 -14.76
CA ALA A 12 -8.87 0.82 -14.66
C ALA A 12 -9.34 1.19 -13.24
N ARG A 13 -8.54 0.89 -12.21
CA ARG A 13 -8.80 1.19 -10.79
C ARG A 13 -7.96 2.37 -10.30
N GLY A 14 -7.21 3.02 -11.19
CA GLY A 14 -6.39 4.18 -10.89
C GLY A 14 -5.02 3.86 -10.30
N LYS A 15 -4.63 2.59 -10.15
CA LYS A 15 -3.28 2.23 -9.68
C LYS A 15 -2.25 2.63 -10.74
N PRO A 16 -1.20 3.38 -10.37
CA PRO A 16 -0.11 3.71 -11.30
C PRO A 16 0.62 2.47 -11.81
N GLY A 17 1.04 2.50 -13.07
CA GLY A 17 1.83 1.46 -13.72
C GLY A 17 2.86 2.06 -14.68
N LEU A 18 3.76 1.21 -15.18
CA LEU A 18 4.76 1.58 -16.19
C LEU A 18 4.35 1.01 -17.55
N ALA A 19 4.44 1.84 -18.58
CA ALA A 19 4.34 1.41 -19.96
C ALA A 19 5.60 1.83 -20.75
N ASP A 20 5.95 1.07 -21.77
CA ASP A 20 6.99 1.45 -22.71
C ASP A 20 6.51 2.57 -23.66
N GLN A 21 7.32 2.88 -24.67
CA GLN A 21 7.02 3.97 -25.60
C GLN A 21 5.79 3.68 -26.47
N ASP A 22 5.51 2.40 -26.73
CA ASP A 22 4.39 1.90 -27.54
C ASP A 22 3.12 1.68 -26.70
N GLY A 23 3.18 2.00 -25.39
CA GLY A 23 2.06 1.88 -24.46
C GLY A 23 1.86 0.46 -23.92
N GLN A 24 2.80 -0.46 -24.16
CA GLN A 24 2.73 -1.81 -23.60
C GLN A 24 3.17 -1.81 -22.13
N PRO A 25 2.52 -2.59 -21.25
CA PRO A 25 2.92 -2.70 -19.85
C PRO A 25 4.37 -3.18 -19.72
N VAL A 26 5.16 -2.55 -18.85
CA VAL A 26 6.51 -3.02 -18.51
C VAL A 26 6.40 -4.14 -17.47
N PRO A 27 6.73 -5.40 -17.80
CA PRO A 27 6.58 -6.52 -16.88
C PRO A 27 7.67 -6.54 -15.80
N GLY A 28 7.37 -7.21 -14.68
CA GLY A 28 8.36 -7.49 -13.64
C GLY A 28 8.82 -6.28 -12.82
N VAL A 29 8.11 -5.15 -12.90
CA VAL A 29 8.29 -3.97 -12.04
C VAL A 29 6.92 -3.46 -11.58
N ASP A 30 6.74 -3.27 -10.27
CA ASP A 30 5.58 -2.59 -9.69
C ASP A 30 6.08 -1.42 -8.85
N PHE A 31 5.27 -0.38 -8.72
CA PHE A 31 5.57 0.73 -7.83
C PHE A 31 4.30 1.25 -7.15
N SER A 32 4.50 1.93 -6.04
CA SER A 32 3.44 2.58 -5.28
C SER A 32 3.93 3.90 -4.73
N LEU A 33 3.00 4.83 -4.56
CA LEU A 33 3.24 6.19 -4.09
C LEU A 33 2.27 6.50 -2.94
N ALA A 34 2.74 7.26 -1.97
CA ALA A 34 1.91 7.82 -0.91
C ALA A 34 2.48 9.17 -0.48
N HIS A 35 1.63 10.07 -0.01
CA HIS A 35 2.08 11.33 0.53
C HIS A 35 1.22 11.74 1.71
N THR A 36 1.82 12.45 2.66
CA THR A 36 1.12 13.01 3.83
C THR A 36 1.90 14.23 4.30
N GLY A 37 1.22 15.36 4.49
CA GLY A 37 1.89 16.65 4.70
C GLY A 37 2.97 16.89 3.63
N ASP A 38 4.22 17.04 4.08
CA ASP A 38 5.35 17.45 3.25
C ASP A 38 6.20 16.27 2.72
N VAL A 39 5.79 15.01 2.94
CA VAL A 39 6.56 13.84 2.49
C VAL A 39 5.87 13.10 1.35
N LEU A 40 6.67 12.65 0.39
CA LEU A 40 6.30 11.70 -0.67
C LEU A 40 7.12 10.41 -0.47
N ALA A 41 6.44 9.30 -0.29
CA ALA A 41 7.02 7.97 -0.25
C ALA A 41 6.83 7.27 -1.60
N VAL A 42 7.89 6.61 -2.08
CA VAL A 42 7.88 5.81 -3.30
C VAL A 42 8.44 4.43 -2.98
N ALA A 43 7.69 3.38 -3.27
CA ALA A 43 8.18 2.00 -3.22
C ALA A 43 8.24 1.43 -4.63
N VAL A 44 9.34 0.75 -4.95
CA VAL A 44 9.58 0.09 -6.25
C VAL A 44 10.01 -1.34 -5.99
N SER A 45 9.45 -2.29 -6.75
CA SER A 45 9.71 -3.71 -6.55
C SER A 45 9.86 -4.45 -7.88
N ARG A 46 10.84 -5.36 -7.92
CA ARG A 46 10.96 -6.41 -8.96
C ARG A 46 10.51 -7.78 -8.46
N ALA A 47 10.15 -7.90 -7.19
CA ALA A 47 9.91 -9.19 -6.53
C ALA A 47 8.42 -9.54 -6.41
N GLY A 48 7.53 -8.60 -6.67
CA GLY A 48 6.10 -8.76 -6.43
C GLY A 48 5.37 -7.42 -6.44
N ARG A 49 4.04 -7.45 -6.22
CA ARG A 49 3.22 -6.24 -6.12
C ARG A 49 3.57 -5.48 -4.86
N VAL A 50 3.81 -4.18 -5.00
CA VAL A 50 4.21 -3.33 -3.88
C VAL A 50 3.17 -2.25 -3.61
N GLY A 51 2.99 -1.95 -2.33
CA GLY A 51 2.18 -0.86 -1.83
C GLY A 51 2.94 -0.10 -0.77
N VAL A 52 2.78 1.22 -0.75
CA VAL A 52 3.34 2.07 0.30
C VAL A 52 2.26 2.98 0.85
N ASP A 53 2.29 3.20 2.15
CA ASP A 53 1.50 4.22 2.81
C ASP A 53 2.35 4.98 3.83
N VAL A 54 2.05 6.25 4.01
CA VAL A 54 2.76 7.12 4.95
C VAL A 54 1.78 8.05 5.64
N GLU A 55 1.83 8.11 6.96
CA GLU A 55 0.94 8.95 7.76
C GLU A 55 1.67 9.62 8.91
N VAL A 56 1.16 10.77 9.38
CA VAL A 56 1.65 11.38 10.62
C VAL A 56 1.32 10.47 11.80
N ARG A 57 2.28 10.21 12.69
CA ARG A 57 2.16 9.23 13.78
C ARG A 57 1.01 9.49 14.74
N ASP A 58 0.68 10.75 14.98
CA ASP A 58 -0.36 11.22 15.89
C ASP A 58 -1.65 11.63 15.15
N ARG A 59 -1.80 11.23 13.87
CA ARG A 59 -3.01 11.49 13.10
C ARG A 59 -4.23 10.94 13.86
N PRO A 60 -5.26 11.76 14.13
CA PRO A 60 -6.44 11.34 14.89
C PRO A 60 -7.38 10.52 14.00
N VAL A 61 -7.00 9.29 13.68
CA VAL A 61 -7.80 8.37 12.86
C VAL A 61 -8.81 7.56 13.68
N ASP A 62 -8.62 7.49 15.00
CA ASP A 62 -9.44 6.67 15.88
C ASP A 62 -10.83 7.27 16.13
N SER A 63 -11.84 6.71 15.46
CA SER A 63 -13.24 7.08 15.62
C SER A 63 -14.12 5.84 15.55
N PRO A 64 -15.37 5.87 16.07
CA PRO A 64 -16.31 4.75 15.92
C PRO A 64 -16.54 4.36 14.45
N ALA A 65 -16.58 5.34 13.55
CA ALA A 65 -16.74 5.11 12.11
C ALA A 65 -15.50 4.43 11.49
N PHE A 66 -14.29 4.86 11.90
CA PHE A 66 -13.06 4.19 11.51
C PHE A 66 -13.05 2.75 11.99
N ARG A 67 -13.29 2.51 13.28
CA ARG A 67 -13.30 1.15 13.86
C ARG A 67 -14.29 0.24 13.16
N ALA A 68 -15.50 0.74 12.87
CA ALA A 68 -16.54 -0.03 12.19
C ALA A 68 -16.22 -0.39 10.73
N ARG A 69 -15.37 0.38 10.04
CA ARG A 69 -15.06 0.21 8.60
C ARG A 69 -13.67 -0.34 8.33
N ALA A 70 -12.73 -0.10 9.23
CA ALA A 70 -11.32 -0.41 9.05
C ALA A 70 -10.89 -1.59 9.90
N CYS A 71 -11.49 -1.85 11.07
CA CYS A 71 -10.98 -2.89 11.97
C CYS A 71 -11.58 -4.27 11.68
N HIS A 72 -10.72 -5.27 11.55
CA HIS A 72 -11.08 -6.67 11.55
C HIS A 72 -11.51 -7.06 12.98
N PRO A 73 -12.59 -7.84 13.20
CA PRO A 73 -13.13 -8.11 14.54
C PRO A 73 -12.14 -8.76 15.52
N ALA A 74 -11.16 -9.51 15.00
CA ALA A 74 -10.16 -10.24 15.78
C ALA A 74 -8.76 -9.59 15.85
N GLU A 75 -8.58 -8.34 15.38
CA GLU A 75 -7.27 -7.67 15.45
C GLU A 75 -7.18 -6.66 16.61
N PRO A 76 -5.99 -6.46 17.21
CA PRO A 76 -5.76 -5.39 18.17
C PRO A 76 -5.99 -3.99 17.56
N THR A 77 -6.50 -3.06 18.37
CA THR A 77 -6.84 -1.68 17.94
C THR A 77 -6.11 -0.59 18.73
N ASP A 78 -5.03 -0.95 19.42
CA ASP A 78 -4.20 -0.07 20.24
C ASP A 78 -3.37 0.96 19.43
N ASP A 79 -3.03 0.63 18.18
CA ASP A 79 -2.32 1.52 17.26
C ASP A 79 -3.11 1.71 15.96
N PRO A 80 -4.10 2.63 15.96
CA PRO A 80 -5.02 2.80 14.84
C PRO A 80 -4.34 3.41 13.60
N VAL A 81 -3.27 4.20 13.79
CA VAL A 81 -2.46 4.71 12.67
C VAL A 81 -1.68 3.57 12.02
N ARG A 82 -1.04 2.68 12.79
CA ARG A 82 -0.39 1.48 12.22
C ARG A 82 -1.39 0.57 11.51
N LEU A 83 -2.56 0.35 12.10
CA LEU A 83 -3.62 -0.44 11.49
C LEU A 83 -3.98 0.13 10.13
N TRP A 84 -4.20 1.44 10.06
CA TRP A 84 -4.50 2.14 8.83
C TRP A 84 -3.37 2.02 7.79
N THR A 85 -2.13 2.35 8.15
CA THR A 85 -1.02 2.37 7.17
C THR A 85 -0.71 0.97 6.62
N VAL A 86 -0.80 -0.08 7.44
CA VAL A 86 -0.66 -1.47 6.98
C VAL A 86 -1.73 -1.84 5.97
N LYS A 87 -2.99 -1.50 6.27
CA LYS A 87 -4.12 -1.86 5.42
C LYS A 87 -4.14 -1.10 4.11
N GLU A 88 -3.86 0.19 4.12
CA GLU A 88 -3.69 1.00 2.92
C GLU A 88 -2.52 0.50 2.05
N ALA A 89 -1.38 0.17 2.65
CA ALA A 89 -0.27 -0.40 1.90
C ALA A 89 -0.66 -1.73 1.21
N ILE A 90 -1.38 -2.63 1.90
CA ILE A 90 -1.89 -3.87 1.29
C ILE A 90 -2.88 -3.55 0.16
N ALA A 91 -3.83 -2.65 0.38
CA ALA A 91 -4.83 -2.26 -0.64
C ALA A 91 -4.19 -1.67 -1.91
N LYS A 92 -3.16 -0.84 -1.74
CA LYS A 92 -2.38 -0.27 -2.85
C LYS A 92 -1.56 -1.31 -3.59
N ALA A 93 -0.99 -2.29 -2.89
CA ALA A 93 -0.32 -3.41 -3.54
C ALA A 93 -1.31 -4.23 -4.40
N ARG A 94 -2.51 -4.52 -3.88
CA ARG A 94 -3.59 -5.23 -4.61
C ARG A 94 -4.18 -4.43 -5.77
N GLY A 95 -4.02 -3.11 -5.76
CA GLY A 95 -4.66 -2.21 -6.72
C GLY A 95 -6.17 -2.11 -6.50
N GLU A 96 -6.60 -2.24 -5.25
CA GLU A 96 -8.01 -2.15 -4.85
C GLU A 96 -8.31 -0.80 -4.20
N GLY A 97 -7.31 -0.16 -3.58
CA GLY A 97 -7.52 1.07 -2.82
C GLY A 97 -8.68 0.91 -1.84
N LEU A 98 -9.57 1.90 -1.78
CA LEU A 98 -10.73 1.88 -0.88
C LEU A 98 -11.83 0.87 -1.28
N LEU A 99 -11.70 0.15 -2.40
CA LEU A 99 -12.61 -0.94 -2.75
C LEU A 99 -12.33 -2.20 -1.94
N LEU A 100 -11.15 -2.31 -1.31
CA LEU A 100 -10.87 -3.39 -0.38
C LEU A 100 -11.75 -3.24 0.87
N ASP A 101 -12.45 -4.30 1.27
CA ASP A 101 -13.05 -4.36 2.61
C ASP A 101 -11.94 -4.57 3.64
N PHE A 102 -11.50 -3.47 4.25
CA PHE A 102 -10.42 -3.47 5.24
C PHE A 102 -10.68 -4.38 6.44
N ARG A 103 -11.94 -4.71 6.74
CA ARG A 103 -12.29 -5.62 7.83
C ARG A 103 -11.96 -7.08 7.53
N THR A 104 -11.62 -7.41 6.28
CA THR A 104 -11.18 -8.76 5.85
C THR A 104 -9.67 -8.95 5.96
N VAL A 105 -8.91 -7.87 6.18
CA VAL A 105 -7.44 -7.91 6.31
C VAL A 105 -7.06 -7.60 7.75
N ARG A 106 -6.10 -8.34 8.28
CA ARG A 106 -5.54 -8.12 9.62
C ARG A 106 -4.19 -7.41 9.55
N ALA A 107 -4.06 -6.28 10.23
CA ALA A 107 -2.81 -5.51 10.27
C ALA A 107 -1.74 -6.14 11.18
N ASP A 108 -2.17 -6.95 12.16
CA ASP A 108 -1.29 -7.73 13.03
C ASP A 108 -0.85 -9.05 12.38
N ARG A 109 -1.64 -9.55 11.42
CA ARG A 109 -1.40 -10.81 10.72
C ARG A 109 -1.67 -10.68 9.22
N PRO A 110 -0.71 -10.12 8.45
CA PRO A 110 -0.83 -10.03 7.00
C PRO A 110 -1.09 -11.39 6.34
N PRO A 111 -1.70 -11.42 5.14
CA PRO A 111 -1.99 -12.69 4.47
C PRO A 111 -0.71 -13.49 4.16
N PRO A 112 -0.80 -14.83 4.02
CA PRO A 112 0.35 -15.65 3.65
C PRO A 112 1.05 -15.15 2.37
N GLY A 113 2.38 -15.19 2.36
CA GLY A 113 3.18 -14.68 1.22
C GLY A 113 3.35 -13.15 1.17
N TRP A 114 2.69 -12.40 2.06
CA TRP A 114 2.89 -10.97 2.20
C TRP A 114 4.02 -10.65 3.17
N ARG A 115 4.87 -9.70 2.80
CA ARG A 115 5.85 -9.06 3.69
C ARG A 115 5.42 -7.63 3.94
N VAL A 116 5.20 -7.27 5.20
CA VAL A 116 4.84 -5.91 5.62
C VAL A 116 5.92 -5.39 6.56
N HIS A 117 6.47 -4.21 6.25
CA HIS A 117 7.41 -3.52 7.11
C HIS A 117 6.84 -2.17 7.50
N THR A 118 7.01 -1.78 8.76
CA THR A 118 6.59 -0.46 9.26
C THR A 118 7.72 0.13 10.08
N GLU A 119 8.04 1.39 9.79
CA GLU A 119 9.07 2.15 10.47
C GLU A 119 8.61 3.58 10.76
N VAL A 120 9.32 4.24 11.66
CA VAL A 120 9.15 5.66 11.93
C VAL A 120 10.26 6.42 11.21
N VAL A 121 9.88 7.37 10.37
CA VAL A 121 10.81 8.21 9.60
C VAL A 121 10.70 9.65 10.09
N ALA A 122 11.87 10.27 10.29
CA ALA A 122 12.00 11.66 10.79
C ALA A 122 11.21 11.91 12.09
N ASP A 123 11.10 10.89 12.94
CA ASP A 123 10.36 10.86 14.22
C ASP A 123 8.87 11.24 14.16
N ARG A 124 8.35 11.55 12.96
CA ARG A 124 7.03 12.16 12.74
C ARG A 124 6.12 11.29 11.90
N TYR A 125 6.66 10.55 10.94
CA TYR A 125 5.88 9.80 9.97
C TYR A 125 5.98 8.30 10.24
N ARG A 126 4.86 7.61 10.17
CA ARG A 126 4.82 6.15 10.06
C ARG A 126 4.80 5.78 8.59
N LEU A 127 5.85 5.12 8.12
CA LEU A 127 5.95 4.58 6.77
C LEU A 127 5.68 3.08 6.82
N THR A 128 4.77 2.60 5.98
CA THR A 128 4.49 1.18 5.84
C THR A 128 4.66 0.75 4.38
N THR A 129 5.40 -0.32 4.15
CA THR A 129 5.52 -0.99 2.86
C THR A 129 4.92 -2.39 2.94
N ALA A 130 4.18 -2.78 1.89
CA ALA A 130 3.63 -4.11 1.73
C ALA A 130 4.09 -4.69 0.39
N LEU A 131 4.66 -5.89 0.42
CA LEU A 131 5.08 -6.66 -0.73
C LEU A 131 4.29 -7.97 -0.78
N GLY A 132 3.48 -8.14 -1.80
CA GLY A 132 2.69 -9.34 -2.06
C GLY A 132 3.10 -10.06 -3.35
N PRO A 133 2.51 -11.22 -3.66
CA PRO A 133 2.74 -11.95 -4.90
C PRO A 133 2.28 -11.15 -6.14
N TRP A 134 2.80 -11.49 -7.32
CA TRP A 134 2.40 -10.89 -8.60
C TRP A 134 0.95 -11.18 -8.97
N GLU A 135 0.52 -12.42 -8.71
CA GLU A 135 -0.83 -12.91 -8.95
C GLU A 135 -1.76 -12.38 -7.86
N LYS A 136 -2.98 -11.98 -8.25
CA LYS A 136 -4.05 -11.73 -7.29
C LYS A 136 -4.45 -13.09 -6.72
N GLU A 137 -4.49 -13.23 -5.40
CA GLU A 137 -5.15 -14.35 -4.74
C GLU A 137 -6.57 -14.47 -5.32
N THR A 138 -6.82 -15.51 -6.12
CA THR A 138 -8.19 -15.91 -6.44
C THR A 138 -8.80 -16.41 -5.14
N ALA A 139 -9.77 -15.65 -4.63
CA ALA A 139 -10.59 -16.03 -3.49
C ALA A 139 -11.38 -17.31 -3.76
#